data_AF-A0A011U0S4-F1
#
_entry.id   AF-A0A011U0S4-F1
#
_cell.length_a   1.000
_cell.length_b   1.000
_cell.length_c   1.000
_cell.angle_alpha   90.00
_cell.angle_beta   90.00
_cell.angle_gamma   90.00
#
_symmetry.space_group_name_H-M   'P 1'
#
loop_
_entity.id
_entity.type
_entity.pdbx_description
1 polymer ?
#
loop_
_entity_poly.entity_id
_entity_poly.type
_entity_poly.pdbx_seq_one_letter_code
_entity_poly.pdbx_strand_id
1 'polypeptide(L)'
;MSDYLADVKKYDAKADEAVVNKIVKHLGIALRNRDSSLVSATDQKELDRVRDNWCVKKLGVDAAAGEAAVAKVTQTMAGDRSKGRVTFYYLVARELGKLDSL
;
A
#
# COMPACT_ATOMS: atom_id res chain seq x y z
N MET A 1 19.25 -2.98 -1.28
CA MET A 1 17.99 -3.68 -1.57
C MET A 1 17.01 -3.25 -0.48
N SER A 2 15.88 -2.64 -0.83
CA SER A 2 14.93 -2.15 0.18
C SER A 2 14.36 -3.33 0.96
N ASP A 3 14.50 -3.32 2.29
CA ASP A 3 13.92 -4.33 3.16
C ASP A 3 12.44 -4.01 3.40
N TYR A 4 11.60 -4.37 2.42
CA TYR A 4 10.16 -4.10 2.46
C TYR A 4 9.46 -4.84 3.61
N LEU A 5 9.92 -6.03 3.96
CA LEU A 5 9.32 -6.79 5.05
C LEU A 5 9.59 -6.13 6.39
N ALA A 6 10.82 -5.64 6.64
CA ALA A 6 11.12 -4.89 7.85
C ALA A 6 10.28 -3.61 7.97
N ASP A 7 10.06 -2.90 6.85
CA ASP A 7 9.24 -1.69 6.85
C ASP A 7 7.77 -1.98 7.15
N VAL A 8 7.22 -3.04 6.54
CA VAL A 8 5.86 -3.53 6.85
C VAL A 8 5.75 -3.97 8.31
N LYS A 9 6.78 -4.64 8.85
CA LYS A 9 6.77 -5.13 10.23
C LYS A 9 6.76 -4.05 11.30
N LYS A 10 7.06 -2.79 10.96
CA LYS A 10 6.82 -1.64 11.85
C LYS A 10 5.34 -1.44 12.17
N TYR A 11 4.46 -1.86 11.26
CA TYR A 11 3.01 -1.71 11.36
C TYR A 11 2.28 -3.04 11.58
N ASP A 12 2.92 -4.14 11.23
CA ASP A 12 2.39 -5.48 11.41
C ASP A 12 3.51 -6.49 11.71
N ALA A 13 3.79 -6.70 12.99
CA ALA A 13 4.85 -7.64 13.40
C ALA A 13 4.62 -9.08 12.90
N LYS A 14 3.38 -9.44 12.55
CA LYS A 14 3.00 -10.77 12.05
C LYS A 14 2.93 -10.84 10.53
N ALA A 15 3.36 -9.79 9.82
CA ALA A 15 3.33 -9.77 8.36
C ALA A 15 4.07 -10.96 7.75
N ASP A 16 3.38 -11.64 6.84
CA ASP A 16 3.92 -12.74 6.05
C ASP A 16 4.74 -12.19 4.88
N GLU A 17 5.97 -12.67 4.77
CA GLU A 17 6.89 -12.35 3.68
C GLU A 17 6.32 -12.73 2.30
N ALA A 18 5.58 -13.83 2.19
CA ALA A 18 4.97 -14.25 0.95
C ALA A 18 3.94 -13.21 0.44
N VAL A 19 3.17 -12.63 1.37
CA VAL A 19 2.19 -11.58 1.06
C VAL A 19 2.90 -10.31 0.61
N VAL A 20 3.95 -9.89 1.33
CA VAL A 20 4.75 -8.72 0.93
C VAL A 20 5.38 -8.94 -0.45
N ASN A 21 5.92 -10.12 -0.72
CA ASN A 21 6.52 -10.46 -2.00
C ASN A 21 5.53 -10.46 -3.17
N LYS A 22 4.26 -10.83 -2.95
CA LYS A 22 3.20 -10.69 -3.96
C LYS A 22 2.98 -9.22 -4.34
N ILE A 23 2.96 -8.32 -3.35
CA ILE A 23 2.83 -6.88 -3.57
C ILE A 23 4.05 -6.32 -4.31
N VAL A 24 5.27 -6.72 -3.91
CA VAL A 24 6.51 -6.33 -4.61
C VAL A 24 6.48 -6.75 -6.08
N LYS A 25 6.08 -7.99 -6.36
CA LYS A 25 5.92 -8.51 -7.72
C LYS A 25 4.88 -7.71 -8.52
N HIS A 26 3.75 -7.37 -7.90
CA HIS A 26 2.72 -6.55 -8.52
C HIS A 26 3.22 -5.14 -8.89
N LEU A 27 3.96 -4.48 -7.99
CA LEU A 27 4.44 -3.12 -8.20
C LEU A 27 5.60 -3.07 -9.22
N GLY A 28 6.44 -4.11 -9.30
CA GLY A 28 7.38 -4.32 -10.38
C GLY A 28 8.22 -3.09 -10.74
N ILE A 29 8.03 -2.57 -11.96
CA ILE A 29 8.81 -1.42 -12.49
C ILE A 29 8.63 -0.16 -11.64
N ALA A 30 7.48 0.03 -10.99
CA ALA A 30 7.24 1.21 -10.14
C ALA A 30 8.22 1.28 -8.95
N LEU A 31 8.83 0.16 -8.55
CA LEU A 31 9.82 0.15 -7.46
C LEU A 31 11.24 0.52 -7.92
N ARG A 32 11.49 0.68 -9.23
CA ARG A 32 12.82 1.02 -9.76
C ARG A 32 13.12 2.52 -9.71
N ASN A 33 12.10 3.36 -9.61
CA ASN A 33 12.23 4.81 -9.44
C ASN A 33 11.79 5.20 -8.02
N ARG A 34 12.58 6.08 -7.39
CA ARG A 34 12.35 6.55 -6.02
C ARG A 34 10.96 7.16 -5.84
N ASP A 35 10.53 8.06 -6.72
CA ASP A 35 9.26 8.78 -6.57
C ASP A 35 8.07 7.82 -6.71
N SER A 36 8.13 6.91 -7.68
CA SER A 36 7.09 5.89 -7.86
C SER A 36 7.13 4.80 -6.78
N SER A 37 8.25 4.62 -6.07
CA SER A 37 8.32 3.71 -4.92
C SER A 37 7.69 4.28 -3.64
N LEU A 38 7.27 5.55 -3.66
CA LEU A 38 6.60 6.24 -2.56
C LEU A 38 5.15 6.58 -2.90
N VAL A 39 4.35 6.87 -1.87
CA VAL A 39 2.99 7.40 -1.98
C VAL A 39 2.95 8.79 -1.35
N SER A 40 2.52 9.78 -2.13
CA SER A 40 2.29 11.13 -1.66
C SER A 40 0.91 11.23 -1.00
N ALA A 41 0.89 11.19 0.33
CA ALA A 41 -0.34 11.25 1.13
C ALA A 41 -1.09 12.60 1.07
N THR A 42 -0.46 13.64 0.54
CA THR A 42 -1.05 14.99 0.41
C THR A 42 -1.46 15.29 -1.03
N ASP A 43 -1.17 14.41 -1.98
CA ASP A 43 -1.60 14.54 -3.37
C ASP A 43 -2.87 13.72 -3.60
N GLN A 44 -4.02 14.41 -3.69
CA GLN A 44 -5.30 13.74 -3.91
C GLN A 44 -5.30 12.88 -5.19
N LYS A 45 -4.61 13.30 -6.26
CA LYS A 45 -4.53 12.51 -7.50
C LYS A 45 -3.71 11.24 -7.33
N GLU A 46 -2.72 11.25 -6.42
CA GLU A 46 -2.01 10.02 -6.04
C GLU A 46 -2.94 9.09 -5.26
N LEU A 47 -3.69 9.61 -4.28
CA LEU A 47 -4.64 8.82 -3.49
C LEU A 47 -5.76 8.22 -4.36
N ASP A 48 -6.33 8.99 -5.28
CA ASP A 48 -7.33 8.53 -6.24
C ASP A 48 -6.77 7.40 -7.12
N ARG A 49 -5.51 7.51 -7.58
CA ARG A 49 -4.87 6.45 -8.36
C ARG A 49 -4.66 5.18 -7.54
N VAL A 50 -4.37 5.28 -6.25
CA VAL A 50 -4.31 4.11 -5.35
C VAL A 50 -5.71 3.52 -5.16
N ARG A 51 -6.73 4.34 -4.90
CA ARG A 51 -8.13 3.89 -4.81
C ARG A 51 -8.53 3.12 -6.07
N ASP A 52 -8.39 3.72 -7.24
CA ASP A 52 -8.93 3.18 -8.48
C ASP A 52 -8.15 1.94 -8.96
N ASN A 53 -6.81 1.99 -8.92
CA ASN A 53 -6.01 0.90 -9.48
C ASN A 53 -5.74 -0.23 -8.48
N TRP A 54 -5.45 0.12 -7.23
CA TRP A 54 -5.15 -0.90 -6.21
C TRP A 54 -6.45 -1.41 -5.59
N CYS A 55 -7.26 -0.55 -5.00
CA CYS A 55 -8.43 -0.99 -4.25
C CYS A 55 -9.52 -1.52 -5.18
N VAL A 56 -9.96 -0.72 -6.15
CA VAL A 56 -11.07 -1.10 -7.03
C VAL A 56 -10.62 -2.17 -8.03
N LYS A 57 -9.62 -1.87 -8.86
CA LYS A 57 -9.26 -2.77 -9.97
C LYS A 57 -8.54 -4.05 -9.52
N LYS A 58 -7.61 -3.98 -8.55
CA LYS A 58 -6.81 -5.14 -8.15
C LYS A 58 -7.41 -5.92 -6.96
N LEU A 59 -7.97 -5.24 -5.96
CA LEU A 59 -8.58 -5.91 -4.79
C LEU A 59 -10.10 -6.14 -4.92
N GLY A 60 -10.74 -5.53 -5.92
CA GLY A 60 -12.15 -5.75 -6.22
C GLY A 60 -13.10 -5.21 -5.15
N VAL A 61 -12.74 -4.11 -4.48
CA VAL A 61 -13.65 -3.42 -3.55
C VAL A 61 -14.32 -2.22 -4.22
N ASP A 62 -15.41 -1.72 -3.64
CA ASP A 62 -16.02 -0.48 -4.11
C ASP A 62 -15.13 0.75 -3.82
N ALA A 63 -15.38 1.83 -4.55
CA ALA A 63 -14.58 3.04 -4.45
C ALA A 63 -14.66 3.68 -3.06
N ALA A 64 -15.81 3.62 -2.38
CA ALA A 64 -15.99 4.24 -1.07
C ALA A 64 -15.20 3.49 0.02
N ALA A 65 -15.23 2.15 0.00
CA ALA A 65 -14.39 1.33 0.86
C ALA A 65 -12.90 1.55 0.58
N GLY A 66 -12.51 1.63 -0.70
CA GLY A 66 -11.14 1.95 -1.11
C GLY A 66 -10.67 3.31 -0.60
N GLU A 67 -11.50 4.36 -0.73
CA GLU A 67 -11.20 5.71 -0.26
C GLU A 67 -11.06 5.76 1.27
N ALA A 68 -11.97 5.13 2.00
CA ALA A 68 -11.91 5.04 3.46
C ALA A 68 -10.63 4.34 3.94
N ALA A 69 -10.26 3.22 3.30
CA ALA A 69 -9.04 2.50 3.64
C ALA A 69 -7.77 3.33 3.36
N VAL A 70 -7.70 3.98 2.20
CA VAL A 70 -6.58 4.85 1.81
C VAL A 70 -6.44 6.04 2.77
N ALA A 71 -7.55 6.66 3.17
CA ALA A 71 -7.54 7.76 4.13
C ALA A 71 -7.05 7.30 5.51
N LYS A 72 -7.53 6.15 6.00
CA LYS A 72 -7.09 5.59 7.28
C LYS A 72 -5.60 5.22 7.29
N VAL A 73 -5.10 4.62 6.22
CA VAL A 73 -3.68 4.28 6.09
C VAL A 73 -2.81 5.55 5.99
N THR A 74 -3.30 6.59 5.31
CA THR A 74 -2.64 7.89 5.26
C THR A 74 -2.44 8.47 6.66
N GLN A 75 -3.46 8.40 7.52
CA GLN A 75 -3.36 8.81 8.93
C GLN A 75 -2.42 7.91 9.73
N THR A 76 -2.50 6.59 9.52
CA THR A 76 -1.65 5.60 10.20
C THR A 76 -0.17 5.88 9.94
N MET A 77 0.19 6.27 8.71
CA MET A 77 1.55 6.60 8.32
C MET A 77 1.88 8.10 8.42
N ALA A 78 1.09 8.91 9.14
CA ALA A 78 1.29 10.35 9.20
C ALA A 78 2.66 10.75 9.81
N GLY A 79 3.18 9.94 10.73
CA GLY A 79 4.51 10.14 11.32
C GLY A 79 5.69 9.83 10.39
N ASP A 80 5.45 9.11 9.30
CA ASP A 80 6.49 8.77 8.33
C ASP A 80 6.70 9.89 7.31
N ARG A 81 7.95 10.36 7.24
CA ARG A 81 8.41 11.33 6.23
C ARG A 81 8.37 10.78 4.81
N SER A 82 8.44 9.46 4.66
CA SER A 82 8.34 8.77 3.37
C SER A 82 7.45 7.55 3.52
N LYS A 83 6.38 7.48 2.73
CA LYS A 83 5.43 6.36 2.76
C LYS A 83 5.77 5.39 1.65
N GLY A 84 6.48 4.32 1.98
CA GLY A 84 6.87 3.28 1.01
C GLY A 84 5.63 2.65 0.38
N ARG A 85 5.58 2.58 -0.96
CA ARG A 85 4.39 2.11 -1.69
C ARG A 85 4.04 0.66 -1.35
N VAL A 86 5.03 -0.21 -1.13
CA VAL A 86 4.81 -1.60 -0.70
C VAL A 86 4.09 -1.64 0.65
N THR A 87 4.61 -0.92 1.64
CA THR A 87 4.03 -0.81 2.98
C THR A 87 2.64 -0.21 2.94
N PHE A 88 2.45 0.87 2.17
CA PHE A 88 1.15 1.50 1.98
C PHE A 88 0.12 0.52 1.40
N TYR A 89 0.48 -0.21 0.33
CA TYR A 89 -0.41 -1.17 -0.33
C TYR A 89 -0.74 -2.36 0.58
N TYR A 90 0.23 -2.83 1.35
CA TYR A 90 0.02 -3.86 2.36
C TYR A 90 -1.01 -3.42 3.41
N LEU A 91 -0.85 -2.22 3.97
CA LEU A 91 -1.75 -1.71 5.00
C LEU A 91 -3.17 -1.48 4.47
N VAL A 92 -3.30 -1.00 3.23
CA VAL A 92 -4.61 -0.85 2.57
C VAL A 92 -5.26 -2.22 2.35
N ALA A 93 -4.52 -3.20 1.83
CA ALA A 93 -5.05 -4.55 1.64
C ALA A 93 -5.43 -5.21 2.97
N ARG A 94 -4.67 -4.96 4.05
CA ARG A 94 -4.99 -5.41 5.41
C ARG A 94 -6.28 -4.78 5.93
N GLU A 95 -6.42 -3.46 5.80
CA GLU A 95 -7.61 -2.74 6.24
C GLU A 95 -8.88 -3.24 5.53
N LEU A 96 -8.76 -3.59 4.25
CA LEU A 96 -9.85 -4.13 3.45
C LEU A 96 -10.10 -5.64 3.67
N GLY A 97 -9.28 -6.33 4.48
CA GLY A 97 -9.37 -7.78 4.65
C GLY A 97 -9.05 -8.58 3.38
N LYS A 98 -8.16 -8.04 2.53
CA LYS A 98 -7.86 -8.56 1.19
C LYS A 98 -6.47 -9.16 1.04
N LEU A 99 -5.70 -9.34 2.12
CA LEU A 99 -4.35 -9.92 2.05
C LEU A 99 -4.33 -11.32 1.42
N ASP A 100 -5.36 -12.14 1.65
CA ASP A 100 -5.46 -13.49 1.11
C ASP A 100 -5.77 -13.52 -0.39
N SER A 101 -6.30 -12.41 -0.94
CA SER A 101 -6.66 -12.29 -2.37
C SER A 101 -5.52 -11.85 -3.29
N LEU A 102 -4.32 -11.64 -2.72
CA LEU A 102 -3.16 -11.07 -3.40
C LEU A 102 -2.46 -12.03 -4.36
#